data_AF-A0A1B9KA06-F1
#
_entry.id   AF-A0A1B9KA06-F1
#
_cell.length_a   1.000
_cell.length_b   1.000
_cell.length_c   1.000
_cell.angle_alpha   90.00
_cell.angle_beta   90.00
_cell.angle_gamma   90.00
#
_symmetry.space_group_name_H-M   'P 1'
#
loop_
_entity.id
_entity.type
_entity.pdbx_description
1 polymer ?
#
loop_
_entity_poly.entity_id
_entity_poly.type
_entity_poly.pdbx_seq_one_letter_code
_entity_poly.pdbx_strand_id
1 'polypeptide(L)'
;MPLLLLPYATITQALSATTAQVIHGSQPYLTFDNGVTRVTTTDGLLGIKLSNGARFTPATNTSTASNPIVLPEANQSFADIDMLVPPTTDSITLNALIGAPYNYWGDDDGDGQGANGVTASGNLSLRITDKNGQAVSRDTVLSLCNKAPYKVVLTSTAGSLTTQYGLPNSSSFSGGTATYYISPKAAPTICYIYTPNAEMDTGNLAGPATIWNPDKGFLVQSTTPSSYSRNFPTTGANNLYFDLDISGVNGSALTWPTVSQGGITATMTPLPYHPNYIRVTLTGPVATAAQISSATPGSVATPSLPQTFVLVGKDRRNREILKYGFKLQHWFVNRGDKKDTPANHSSWCSSLGGGYRLPQVKDLTNATGGTWTGGTPPSTTGNYYNRNIGAGLFAEWGYMYDYTAAGFANHDYWTRDTNRSNHFAVNSGSGSVSSSNPSDSDPSYSDNGVCAYP
;
A
#
# COMPACT_ATOMS: atom_id res chain seq x y z
N MET A 1 -8.67 -10.02 -98.83
CA MET A 1 -7.78 -10.97 -98.14
C MET A 1 -8.11 -10.93 -96.66
N PRO A 2 -8.57 -12.04 -96.07
CA PRO A 2 -8.92 -12.12 -94.65
C PRO A 2 -7.65 -12.32 -93.81
N LEU A 3 -7.53 -11.60 -92.69
CA LEU A 3 -6.47 -11.77 -91.71
C LEU A 3 -6.91 -12.86 -90.72
N LEU A 4 -6.25 -14.01 -90.76
CA LEU A 4 -6.47 -15.13 -89.87
C LEU A 4 -5.79 -14.83 -88.52
N LEU A 5 -6.58 -14.64 -87.46
CA LEU A 5 -6.09 -14.59 -86.08
C LEU A 5 -6.26 -15.99 -85.46
N LEU A 6 -5.16 -16.72 -85.27
CA LEU A 6 -5.14 -17.94 -84.48
C LEU A 6 -5.17 -17.58 -82.97
N PRO A 7 -6.06 -18.17 -82.16
CA PRO A 7 -5.91 -18.16 -80.71
C PRO A 7 -4.84 -19.20 -80.33
N TYR A 8 -3.73 -18.76 -79.75
CA TYR A 8 -2.74 -19.64 -79.14
C TYR A 8 -3.13 -19.84 -77.66
N ALA A 9 -3.46 -21.07 -77.27
CA ALA A 9 -3.69 -21.42 -75.88
C ALA A 9 -2.34 -21.64 -75.18
N THR A 10 -2.02 -20.83 -74.18
CA THR A 10 -0.91 -21.10 -73.26
C THR A 10 -1.31 -22.23 -72.33
N ILE A 11 -1.03 -23.48 -72.73
CA ILE A 11 -1.15 -24.63 -71.84
C ILE A 11 -0.03 -24.54 -70.82
N THR A 12 -0.33 -24.08 -69.61
CA THR A 12 0.52 -24.28 -68.44
C THR A 12 0.66 -25.78 -68.20
N GLN A 13 1.80 -26.36 -68.58
CA GLN A 13 2.14 -27.73 -68.20
C GLN A 13 2.53 -27.72 -66.72
N ALA A 14 1.66 -28.25 -65.86
CA ALA A 14 2.01 -28.53 -64.47
C ALA A 14 2.90 -29.78 -64.45
N LEU A 15 4.16 -29.63 -64.00
CA LEU A 15 4.99 -30.79 -63.67
C LEU A 15 4.39 -31.49 -62.46
N SER A 16 3.92 -32.73 -62.63
CA SER A 16 3.59 -33.60 -61.51
C SER A 16 4.80 -34.47 -61.17
N ALA A 17 5.39 -34.27 -59.99
CA ALA A 17 6.38 -35.16 -59.42
C ALA A 17 5.72 -36.01 -58.32
N THR A 18 5.93 -37.32 -58.35
CA THR A 18 5.46 -38.26 -57.32
C THR A 18 6.66 -38.84 -56.59
N THR A 19 6.70 -38.68 -55.26
CA THR A 19 7.75 -39.29 -54.43
C THR A 19 7.39 -40.71 -54.05
N ALA A 20 8.40 -41.58 -53.89
CA ALA A 20 8.22 -42.96 -53.46
C ALA A 20 7.84 -43.09 -51.96
N GLN A 21 8.03 -42.02 -51.19
CA GLN A 21 7.73 -41.93 -49.76
C GLN A 21 7.01 -40.61 -49.49
N VAL A 22 6.28 -40.54 -48.38
CA VAL A 22 5.63 -39.29 -47.95
C VAL A 22 6.71 -38.28 -47.58
N ILE A 23 6.59 -37.05 -48.11
CA ILE A 23 7.48 -35.95 -47.73
C ILE A 23 7.03 -35.46 -46.35
N HIS A 24 7.95 -35.48 -45.39
CA HIS A 24 7.72 -34.92 -44.07
C HIS A 24 8.14 -33.45 -44.05
N GLY A 25 7.23 -32.62 -43.56
CA GLY A 25 7.36 -31.17 -43.44
C GLY A 25 7.57 -30.70 -42.01
N SER A 26 7.29 -29.42 -41.76
CA SER A 26 7.19 -28.85 -40.43
C SER A 26 5.77 -28.92 -39.88
N GLN A 27 5.64 -28.95 -38.54
CA GLN A 27 4.35 -28.75 -37.91
C GLN A 27 4.06 -27.24 -37.79
N PRO A 28 2.79 -26.82 -37.89
CA PRO A 28 2.44 -25.43 -37.67
C PRO A 28 2.66 -25.03 -36.19
N TYR A 29 2.98 -23.76 -35.95
CA TYR A 29 3.22 -23.22 -34.61
C TYR A 29 2.63 -21.82 -34.43
N LEU A 30 2.37 -21.45 -33.18
CA LEU A 30 2.02 -20.07 -32.84
C LEU A 30 3.29 -19.23 -32.66
N THR A 31 3.22 -17.95 -32.97
CA THR A 31 4.32 -17.00 -32.80
C THR A 31 3.79 -15.58 -32.72
N PHE A 32 4.35 -14.74 -31.84
CA PHE A 32 3.95 -13.32 -31.73
C PHE A 32 5.06 -12.36 -32.17
N ASP A 33 6.22 -12.91 -32.55
CA ASP A 33 7.44 -12.19 -32.94
C ASP A 33 7.89 -12.63 -34.34
N ASN A 34 6.93 -12.82 -35.25
CA ASN A 34 7.15 -13.17 -36.66
C ASN A 34 8.05 -14.42 -36.86
N GLY A 35 7.82 -15.45 -36.05
CA GLY A 35 8.51 -16.75 -36.17
C GLY A 35 9.81 -16.87 -35.38
N VAL A 36 10.28 -15.80 -34.74
CA VAL A 36 11.51 -15.84 -33.92
C VAL A 36 11.34 -16.79 -32.73
N THR A 37 10.19 -16.77 -32.07
CA THR A 37 9.79 -17.74 -31.06
C THR A 37 8.70 -18.64 -31.62
N ARG A 38 8.96 -19.95 -31.62
CA ARG A 38 7.97 -20.98 -31.94
C ARG A 38 7.29 -21.47 -30.67
N VAL A 39 5.98 -21.30 -30.59
CA VAL A 39 5.15 -21.80 -29.50
C VAL A 39 4.44 -23.07 -29.95
N THR A 40 4.96 -24.20 -29.48
CA THR A 40 4.47 -25.56 -29.82
C THR A 40 3.96 -26.31 -28.59
N THR A 41 3.99 -25.68 -27.41
CA THR A 41 3.59 -26.30 -26.13
C THR A 41 2.76 -25.33 -25.30
N THR A 42 1.96 -25.86 -24.37
CA THR A 42 1.21 -25.05 -23.39
C THR A 42 2.12 -24.18 -22.53
N ASP A 43 3.36 -24.63 -22.29
CA ASP A 43 4.37 -23.84 -21.58
C ASP A 43 4.75 -22.55 -22.33
N GLY A 44 4.80 -22.61 -23.66
CA GLY A 44 5.02 -21.43 -24.49
C GLY A 44 3.78 -20.53 -24.55
N LEU A 45 2.57 -21.10 -24.56
CA LEU A 45 1.31 -20.34 -24.55
C LEU A 45 1.14 -19.46 -23.30
N LEU A 46 1.56 -20.00 -22.16
CA LEU A 46 1.39 -19.38 -20.85
C LEU A 46 2.63 -18.62 -20.38
N GLY A 47 3.65 -18.51 -21.23
CA GLY A 47 4.88 -17.80 -20.93
C GLY A 47 4.73 -16.29 -20.95
N ILE A 48 5.62 -15.62 -20.22
CA ILE A 48 5.75 -14.17 -20.20
C ILE A 48 7.17 -13.77 -20.59
N LYS A 49 7.33 -12.60 -21.20
CA LYS A 49 8.64 -12.01 -21.48
C LYS A 49 8.67 -10.55 -21.03
N LEU A 50 9.69 -10.20 -20.26
CA LEU A 50 9.86 -8.84 -19.77
C LEU A 50 10.51 -7.97 -20.86
N SER A 51 10.40 -6.65 -20.72
CA SER A 51 10.99 -5.65 -21.62
C SER A 51 12.51 -5.74 -21.79
N ASN A 52 13.25 -6.33 -20.84
CA ASN A 52 14.68 -6.61 -20.99
C ASN A 52 14.98 -7.93 -21.73
N GLY A 53 13.95 -8.62 -22.23
CA GLY A 53 14.04 -9.89 -22.94
C GLY A 53 14.03 -11.14 -22.05
N ALA A 54 14.05 -11.01 -20.71
CA ALA A 54 13.98 -12.16 -19.81
C ALA A 54 12.66 -12.91 -19.99
N ARG A 55 12.71 -14.24 -20.09
CA ARG A 55 11.55 -15.11 -20.38
C ARG A 55 11.27 -16.04 -19.22
N PHE A 56 9.99 -16.18 -18.88
CA PHE A 56 9.52 -17.09 -17.84
C PHE A 56 8.39 -17.94 -18.38
N THR A 57 8.50 -19.26 -18.25
CA THR A 57 7.45 -20.22 -18.61
C THR A 57 6.90 -20.87 -17.34
N PRO A 58 5.79 -21.63 -17.40
CA PRO A 58 5.32 -22.40 -16.26
C PRO A 58 6.42 -23.29 -15.65
N ALA A 59 7.26 -23.94 -16.47
CA ALA A 59 8.36 -24.77 -15.98
C ALA A 59 9.52 -24.00 -15.32
N THR A 60 9.79 -22.75 -15.69
CA THR A 60 10.94 -21.98 -15.16
C THR A 60 10.56 -20.95 -14.11
N ASN A 61 9.26 -20.73 -13.89
CA ASN A 61 8.76 -19.76 -12.94
C ASN A 61 8.89 -20.26 -11.49
N THR A 62 9.72 -19.58 -10.70
CA THR A 62 9.90 -19.81 -9.26
C THR A 62 9.31 -18.67 -8.41
N SER A 63 8.54 -17.77 -9.02
CA SER A 63 8.02 -16.59 -8.35
C SER A 63 6.96 -16.92 -7.30
N THR A 64 7.01 -16.20 -6.19
CA THR A 64 6.03 -16.29 -5.10
C THR A 64 5.66 -14.89 -4.63
N ALA A 65 4.63 -14.77 -3.77
CA ALA A 65 4.30 -13.49 -3.15
C ALA A 65 5.44 -12.93 -2.27
N SER A 66 6.32 -13.78 -1.73
CA SER A 66 7.49 -13.34 -0.96
C SER A 66 8.73 -13.12 -1.83
N ASN A 67 8.78 -13.71 -3.02
CA ASN A 67 9.87 -13.59 -3.99
C ASN A 67 9.32 -13.36 -5.41
N PRO A 68 8.78 -12.16 -5.69
CA PRO A 68 8.19 -11.84 -6.98
C PRO A 68 9.27 -11.55 -8.04
N ILE A 69 8.90 -11.69 -9.32
CA ILE A 69 9.67 -11.20 -10.45
C ILE A 69 9.63 -9.67 -10.41
N VAL A 70 10.79 -9.03 -10.31
CA VAL A 70 10.90 -7.58 -10.34
C VAL A 70 11.01 -7.13 -11.79
N LEU A 71 10.17 -6.19 -12.20
CA LEU A 71 10.26 -5.57 -13.52
C LEU A 71 11.64 -4.92 -13.72
N PRO A 72 12.16 -4.90 -14.95
CA PRO A 72 13.49 -4.38 -15.21
C PRO A 72 13.58 -2.86 -15.04
N GLU A 73 12.55 -2.12 -15.49
CA GLU A 73 12.56 -0.66 -15.52
C GLU A 73 11.46 -0.03 -14.64
N ALA A 74 11.71 1.21 -14.22
CA ALA A 74 10.75 1.98 -13.43
C ALA A 74 9.54 2.42 -14.28
N ASN A 75 8.41 2.69 -13.62
CA ASN A 75 7.16 3.15 -14.25
C ASN A 75 6.56 2.21 -15.31
N GLN A 76 6.90 0.93 -15.25
CA GLN A 76 6.31 -0.08 -16.13
C GLN A 76 4.93 -0.54 -15.65
N SER A 77 4.15 -1.00 -16.62
CA SER A 77 2.82 -1.56 -16.49
C SER A 77 2.82 -3.04 -16.89
N PHE A 78 1.65 -3.66 -16.91
CA PHE A 78 1.53 -5.00 -17.47
C PHE A 78 1.56 -5.01 -19.00
N ALA A 79 1.29 -3.88 -19.67
CA ALA A 79 1.42 -3.75 -21.12
C ALA A 79 2.89 -3.92 -21.58
N ASP A 80 3.86 -3.67 -20.69
CA ASP A 80 5.30 -3.85 -20.93
C ASP A 80 5.79 -5.30 -20.73
N ILE A 81 4.88 -6.23 -20.44
CA ILE A 81 5.15 -7.65 -20.31
C ILE A 81 4.53 -8.37 -21.51
N ASP A 82 5.36 -8.88 -22.40
CA ASP A 82 4.93 -9.65 -23.56
C ASP A 82 4.20 -10.93 -23.10
N MET A 83 2.99 -11.13 -23.60
CA MET A 83 2.15 -12.30 -23.42
C MET A 83 1.46 -12.62 -24.75
N LEU A 84 1.06 -13.88 -24.95
CA LEU A 84 0.30 -14.24 -26.16
C LEU A 84 -1.11 -13.63 -26.17
N VAL A 85 -1.66 -13.32 -24.99
CA VAL A 85 -2.89 -12.53 -24.85
C VAL A 85 -2.57 -11.07 -25.21
N PRO A 86 -3.22 -10.48 -26.23
CA PRO A 86 -2.94 -9.12 -26.64
C PRO A 86 -3.24 -8.10 -25.53
N PRO A 87 -2.52 -6.96 -25.46
CA PRO A 87 -2.67 -6.00 -24.37
C PRO A 87 -4.09 -5.41 -24.19
N THR A 88 -4.91 -5.42 -25.24
CA THR A 88 -6.24 -4.80 -25.28
C THR A 88 -7.38 -5.72 -24.81
N THR A 89 -7.09 -6.96 -24.42
CA THR A 89 -8.12 -7.92 -23.99
C THR A 89 -7.60 -8.84 -22.90
N ASP A 90 -8.51 -9.31 -22.04
CA ASP A 90 -8.22 -10.32 -21.01
C ASP A 90 -8.56 -11.75 -21.47
N SER A 91 -9.14 -11.92 -22.67
CA SER A 91 -9.39 -13.25 -23.25
C SER A 91 -9.36 -13.19 -24.77
N ILE A 92 -8.86 -14.26 -25.40
CA ILE A 92 -8.81 -14.38 -26.84
C ILE A 92 -8.82 -15.85 -27.29
N THR A 93 -9.60 -16.15 -28.33
CA THR A 93 -9.55 -17.47 -28.96
C THR A 93 -8.26 -17.64 -29.75
N LEU A 94 -7.69 -18.85 -29.78
CA LEU A 94 -6.51 -19.10 -30.60
C LEU A 94 -6.80 -18.86 -32.08
N ASN A 95 -8.04 -19.07 -32.53
CA ASN A 95 -8.46 -18.76 -33.89
C ASN A 95 -8.44 -17.26 -34.23
N ALA A 96 -8.68 -16.38 -33.25
CA ALA A 96 -8.56 -14.94 -33.46
C ALA A 96 -7.09 -14.49 -33.54
N LEU A 97 -6.19 -15.15 -32.80
CA LEU A 97 -4.75 -14.86 -32.83
C LEU A 97 -4.12 -15.15 -34.19
N ILE A 98 -4.56 -16.19 -34.90
CA ILE A 98 -4.01 -16.53 -36.21
C ILE A 98 -4.54 -15.63 -37.34
N GLY A 99 -5.64 -14.90 -37.10
CA GLY A 99 -6.23 -13.96 -38.05
C GLY A 99 -5.70 -12.54 -37.89
N ALA A 100 -6.08 -11.67 -38.83
CA ALA A 100 -5.81 -10.23 -38.71
C ALA A 100 -6.49 -9.63 -37.47
N PRO A 101 -5.85 -8.69 -36.77
CA PRO A 101 -4.58 -8.03 -37.13
C PRO A 101 -3.32 -8.76 -36.66
N TYR A 102 -3.44 -9.83 -35.87
CA TYR A 102 -2.31 -10.44 -35.16
C TYR A 102 -1.45 -11.32 -36.08
N ASN A 103 -2.07 -12.23 -36.82
CA ASN A 103 -1.40 -13.20 -37.67
C ASN A 103 -0.33 -14.04 -36.91
N TYR A 104 -0.65 -14.43 -35.67
CA TYR A 104 0.28 -15.09 -34.75
C TYR A 104 0.46 -16.59 -35.00
N TRP A 105 0.78 -16.96 -36.23
CA TRP A 105 1.09 -18.35 -36.61
C TRP A 105 2.18 -18.40 -37.65
N GLY A 106 2.82 -19.56 -37.76
CA GLY A 106 3.83 -19.84 -38.77
C GLY A 106 3.89 -21.31 -39.11
N ASP A 107 4.39 -21.57 -40.31
CA ASP A 107 4.65 -22.89 -40.85
C ASP A 107 5.76 -22.77 -41.90
N ASP A 108 6.85 -23.51 -41.73
CA ASP A 108 8.10 -23.20 -42.44
C ASP A 108 8.08 -23.60 -43.92
N ASP A 109 7.25 -24.58 -44.28
CA ASP A 109 6.99 -25.08 -45.63
C ASP A 109 5.72 -24.51 -46.26
N GLY A 110 4.95 -23.71 -45.52
CA GLY A 110 3.86 -22.89 -46.05
C GLY A 110 2.55 -23.65 -46.29
N ASP A 111 2.31 -24.77 -45.59
CA ASP A 111 1.13 -25.61 -45.80
C ASP A 111 -0.19 -24.97 -45.33
N GLY A 112 -0.11 -23.89 -44.56
CA GLY A 112 -1.26 -23.07 -44.13
C GLY A 112 -1.62 -21.89 -45.03
N GLN A 113 -0.89 -21.66 -46.14
CA GLN A 113 -1.10 -20.47 -46.96
C GLN A 113 -2.42 -20.51 -47.74
N GLY A 114 -3.11 -19.37 -47.81
CA GLY A 114 -4.38 -19.20 -48.54
C GLY A 114 -5.59 -18.96 -47.63
N ALA A 115 -6.75 -18.71 -48.25
CA ALA A 115 -7.98 -18.45 -47.52
C ALA A 115 -8.42 -19.71 -46.77
N ASN A 116 -8.54 -19.61 -45.44
CA ASN A 116 -8.88 -20.73 -44.54
C ASN A 116 -7.86 -21.89 -44.56
N GLY A 117 -6.61 -21.62 -44.94
CA GLY A 117 -5.54 -22.63 -44.95
C GLY A 117 -5.07 -23.04 -43.54
N VAL A 118 -5.44 -22.28 -42.51
CA VAL A 118 -5.10 -22.56 -41.11
C VAL A 118 -6.32 -22.34 -40.20
N THR A 119 -6.47 -23.20 -39.20
CA THR A 119 -7.50 -23.11 -38.16
C THR A 119 -6.90 -23.38 -36.80
N ALA A 120 -7.45 -22.74 -35.76
CA ALA A 120 -7.05 -23.02 -34.39
C ALA A 120 -8.26 -23.23 -33.47
N SER A 121 -8.09 -24.09 -32.48
CA SER A 121 -9.10 -24.34 -31.43
C SER A 121 -8.53 -24.01 -30.05
N GLY A 122 -9.39 -23.56 -29.15
CA GLY A 122 -9.03 -23.21 -27.78
C GLY A 122 -9.02 -21.70 -27.49
N ASN A 123 -8.78 -21.35 -26.23
CA ASN A 123 -8.83 -19.98 -25.71
C ASN A 123 -7.71 -19.73 -24.71
N LEU A 124 -7.21 -18.50 -24.71
CA LEU A 124 -6.34 -17.95 -23.67
C LEU A 124 -7.09 -16.90 -22.87
N SER A 125 -6.85 -16.87 -21.57
CA SER A 125 -7.33 -15.78 -20.72
C SER A 125 -6.29 -15.35 -19.69
N LEU A 126 -6.39 -14.09 -19.32
CA LEU A 126 -5.53 -13.35 -18.42
C LEU A 126 -6.38 -12.79 -17.28
N ARG A 127 -5.87 -12.92 -16.06
CA ARG A 127 -6.41 -12.23 -14.89
C ARG A 127 -5.27 -11.59 -14.12
N ILE A 128 -5.40 -10.29 -13.87
CA ILE A 128 -4.41 -9.51 -13.13
C ILE A 128 -5.07 -8.98 -11.86
N THR A 129 -4.45 -9.24 -10.70
CA THR A 129 -4.89 -8.65 -9.43
C THR A 129 -3.73 -8.04 -8.65
N ASP A 130 -4.02 -7.05 -7.83
CA ASP A 130 -3.09 -6.57 -6.80
C ASP A 130 -2.98 -7.57 -5.63
N LYS A 131 -2.12 -7.26 -4.65
CA LYS A 131 -1.90 -8.10 -3.45
C LYS A 131 -3.17 -8.31 -2.61
N ASN A 132 -4.15 -7.40 -2.74
CA ASN A 132 -5.43 -7.46 -2.01
C ASN A 132 -6.52 -8.18 -2.83
N GLY A 133 -6.17 -8.75 -3.99
CA GLY A 133 -7.09 -9.47 -4.86
C GLY A 133 -7.98 -8.58 -5.74
N GLN A 134 -7.74 -7.26 -5.77
CA GLN A 134 -8.50 -6.35 -6.62
C GLN A 134 -8.01 -6.43 -8.07
N ALA A 135 -8.92 -6.44 -9.03
CA ALA A 135 -8.57 -6.48 -10.45
C ALA A 135 -7.80 -5.22 -10.86
N VAL A 136 -6.81 -5.38 -11.73
CA VAL A 136 -5.93 -4.29 -12.19
C VAL A 136 -5.88 -4.28 -13.72
N SER A 137 -6.04 -3.10 -14.32
CA SER A 137 -5.96 -2.93 -15.77
C SER A 137 -4.53 -3.10 -16.29
N ARG A 138 -4.40 -3.54 -17.54
CA ARG A 138 -3.12 -3.78 -18.22
C ARG A 138 -2.20 -2.55 -18.25
N ASP A 139 -2.77 -1.37 -18.44
CA ASP A 139 -2.05 -0.10 -18.56
C ASP A 139 -1.72 0.56 -17.21
N THR A 140 -2.08 -0.09 -16.10
CA THR A 140 -1.80 0.45 -14.77
C THR A 140 -0.31 0.43 -14.51
N VAL A 141 0.30 1.60 -14.31
CA VAL A 141 1.69 1.69 -13.84
C VAL A 141 1.79 1.07 -12.45
N LEU A 142 2.72 0.13 -12.29
CA LEU A 142 2.83 -0.67 -11.07
C LEU A 142 3.42 0.15 -9.91
N SER A 143 2.88 -0.07 -8.71
CA SER A 143 3.30 0.62 -7.49
C SER A 143 3.55 -0.36 -6.35
N LEU A 144 4.47 -0.01 -5.43
CA LEU A 144 4.76 -0.85 -4.27
C LEU A 144 3.61 -0.78 -3.24
N CYS A 145 3.25 0.44 -2.84
CA CYS A 145 2.41 0.68 -1.69
C CYS A 145 0.99 0.11 -1.87
N ASN A 146 0.62 -0.76 -0.93
CA ASN A 146 -0.66 -1.46 -0.89
C ASN A 146 -1.07 -2.24 -2.15
N LYS A 147 -0.17 -2.47 -3.11
CA LYS A 147 -0.50 -3.10 -4.39
C LYS A 147 0.42 -4.24 -4.77
N ALA A 148 1.72 -4.11 -4.56
CA ALA A 148 2.69 -5.14 -4.89
C ALA A 148 2.83 -6.22 -3.78
N PRO A 149 3.25 -7.45 -4.14
CA PRO A 149 3.34 -7.94 -5.50
C PRO A 149 1.95 -8.17 -6.11
N TYR A 150 1.87 -8.00 -7.41
CA TYR A 150 0.69 -8.30 -8.20
C TYR A 150 0.71 -9.77 -8.61
N LYS A 151 -0.48 -10.33 -8.85
CA LYS A 151 -0.69 -11.70 -9.31
C LYS A 151 -1.22 -11.68 -10.73
N VAL A 152 -0.49 -12.32 -11.64
CA VAL A 152 -0.87 -12.53 -13.03
C VAL A 152 -1.21 -14.01 -13.21
N VAL A 153 -2.42 -14.32 -13.63
CA VAL A 153 -2.89 -15.68 -13.91
C VAL A 153 -3.18 -15.80 -15.39
N LEU A 154 -2.45 -16.68 -16.08
CA LEU A 154 -2.68 -17.03 -17.48
C LEU A 154 -3.28 -18.43 -17.54
N THR A 155 -4.33 -18.63 -18.34
CA THR A 155 -4.97 -19.93 -18.51
C THR A 155 -5.21 -20.25 -19.97
N SER A 156 -5.04 -21.51 -20.35
CA SER A 156 -5.34 -22.03 -21.68
C SER A 156 -6.31 -23.20 -21.57
N THR A 157 -7.22 -23.32 -22.53
CA THR A 157 -7.93 -24.59 -22.77
C THR A 157 -7.06 -25.54 -23.59
N ALA A 158 -7.46 -26.81 -23.67
CA ALA A 158 -6.92 -27.70 -24.70
C ALA A 158 -7.31 -27.18 -26.10
N GLY A 159 -6.49 -27.48 -27.08
CA GLY A 159 -6.66 -26.97 -28.43
C GLY A 159 -5.66 -27.52 -29.43
N SER A 160 -5.72 -27.02 -30.65
CA SER A 160 -4.81 -27.37 -31.74
C SER A 160 -4.65 -26.20 -32.71
N LEU A 161 -3.55 -26.20 -33.44
CA LEU A 161 -3.32 -25.40 -34.64
C LEU A 161 -3.18 -26.39 -35.79
N THR A 162 -3.99 -26.23 -36.84
CA THR A 162 -4.09 -27.19 -37.94
C THR A 162 -4.05 -26.47 -39.27
N THR A 163 -3.13 -26.88 -40.14
CA THR A 163 -3.00 -26.44 -41.52
C THR A 163 -3.76 -27.38 -42.47
N GLN A 164 -4.11 -26.87 -43.65
CA GLN A 164 -4.83 -27.62 -44.66
C GLN A 164 -3.97 -28.74 -45.27
N TYR A 165 -2.67 -28.49 -45.42
CA TYR A 165 -1.69 -29.43 -45.98
C TYR A 165 -0.61 -29.76 -44.95
N GLY A 166 0.36 -30.60 -45.34
CA GLY A 166 1.53 -30.93 -44.52
C GLY A 166 1.48 -32.26 -43.79
N LEU A 167 2.67 -32.76 -43.44
CA LEU A 167 2.81 -33.93 -42.57
C LEU A 167 4.00 -33.73 -41.62
N PRO A 168 3.76 -33.43 -40.33
CA PRO A 168 2.45 -33.28 -39.67
C PRO A 168 1.75 -31.94 -39.99
N ASN A 169 0.43 -31.96 -40.24
CA ASN A 169 -0.37 -30.76 -40.47
C ASN A 169 -0.96 -30.13 -39.19
N SER A 170 -0.57 -30.60 -38.00
CA SER A 170 -1.23 -30.18 -36.76
C SER A 170 -0.28 -30.22 -35.57
N SER A 171 -0.42 -29.22 -34.70
CA SER A 171 0.15 -29.21 -33.36
C SER A 171 -0.96 -29.06 -32.32
N SER A 172 -0.76 -29.63 -31.13
CA SER A 172 -1.76 -29.67 -30.07
C SER A 172 -1.26 -29.07 -28.76
N PHE A 173 -2.20 -28.55 -27.99
CA PHE A 173 -1.98 -27.91 -26.69
C PHE A 173 -2.90 -28.54 -25.66
N SER A 174 -2.38 -28.76 -24.45
CA SER A 174 -3.20 -29.14 -23.30
C SER A 174 -3.71 -27.90 -22.57
N GLY A 175 -4.81 -28.08 -21.83
CA GLY A 175 -5.27 -27.03 -20.92
C GLY A 175 -4.29 -26.85 -19.75
N GLY A 176 -4.14 -25.62 -19.28
CA GLY A 176 -3.15 -25.29 -18.24
C GLY A 176 -3.40 -23.96 -17.57
N THR A 177 -2.69 -23.72 -16.47
CA THR A 177 -2.74 -22.46 -15.71
C THR A 177 -1.34 -22.12 -15.22
N ALA A 178 -0.94 -20.87 -15.36
CA ALA A 178 0.30 -20.33 -14.86
C ALA A 178 0.00 -19.13 -13.96
N THR A 179 0.70 -19.02 -12.82
CA THR A 179 0.58 -17.89 -11.90
C THR A 179 1.94 -17.24 -11.70
N TYR A 180 2.05 -15.96 -11.98
CA TYR A 180 3.25 -15.15 -11.79
C TYR A 180 3.01 -14.08 -10.74
N TYR A 181 4.00 -13.87 -9.87
CA TYR A 181 4.00 -12.75 -8.94
C TYR A 181 4.96 -11.68 -9.44
N ILE A 182 4.47 -10.46 -9.68
CA ILE A 182 5.20 -9.37 -10.30
C ILE A 182 5.30 -8.17 -9.36
N SER A 183 6.47 -7.57 -9.24
CA SER A 183 6.70 -6.31 -8.51
C SER A 183 7.34 -5.25 -9.41
N PRO A 184 7.03 -3.96 -9.21
CA PRO A 184 7.68 -2.88 -9.96
C PRO A 184 9.18 -2.77 -9.64
N LYS A 185 9.94 -2.22 -10.58
CA LYS A 185 11.26 -1.64 -10.27
C LYS A 185 11.06 -0.32 -9.52
N ALA A 186 11.14 -0.35 -8.20
CA ALA A 186 11.02 0.85 -7.38
C ALA A 186 12.01 0.80 -6.22
N ALA A 187 12.44 1.98 -5.76
CA ALA A 187 13.20 2.09 -4.53
C ALA A 187 12.32 1.66 -3.34
N PRO A 188 12.89 1.04 -2.30
CA PRO A 188 12.16 0.78 -1.06
C PRO A 188 11.52 2.06 -0.51
N THR A 189 10.35 1.93 0.08
CA THR A 189 9.60 3.08 0.61
C THR A 189 8.83 2.69 1.86
N ILE A 190 8.45 3.72 2.63
CA ILE A 190 7.50 3.61 3.74
C ILE A 190 6.16 4.10 3.20
N CYS A 191 5.14 3.25 3.27
CA CYS A 191 3.86 3.50 2.62
C CYS A 191 2.85 4.13 3.56
N TYR A 192 2.75 3.55 4.76
CA TYR A 192 1.78 3.94 5.77
C TYR A 192 2.41 3.95 7.15
N ILE A 193 1.73 4.63 8.06
CA ILE A 193 2.05 4.68 9.48
C ILE A 193 0.86 4.12 10.24
N TYR A 194 1.01 2.92 10.76
CA TYR A 194 -0.03 2.20 11.46
C TYR A 194 -0.06 2.60 12.93
N THR A 195 -1.26 2.82 13.46
CA THR A 195 -1.53 2.97 14.90
C THR A 195 -2.33 1.76 15.38
N PRO A 196 -2.19 1.32 16.66
CA PRO A 196 -2.79 0.07 17.18
C PRO A 196 -4.30 -0.10 16.99
N ASN A 197 -4.99 1.01 16.79
CA ASN A 197 -6.44 1.17 16.76
C ASN A 197 -6.96 1.57 15.36
N ALA A 198 -6.12 1.50 14.33
CA ALA A 198 -6.46 2.03 13.01
C ALA A 198 -7.77 1.45 12.43
N GLU A 199 -8.02 0.17 12.71
CA GLU A 199 -9.20 -0.57 12.23
C GLU A 199 -10.51 -0.16 12.94
N MET A 200 -10.42 0.48 14.13
CA MET A 200 -11.59 0.99 14.86
C MET A 200 -12.03 2.36 14.32
N ASP A 201 -11.11 3.11 13.73
CA ASP A 201 -11.32 4.47 13.26
C ASP A 201 -11.92 4.50 11.83
N THR A 202 -13.10 3.89 11.72
CA THR A 202 -13.92 3.80 10.49
C THR A 202 -15.12 4.74 10.58
N GLY A 203 -15.85 4.89 9.47
CA GLY A 203 -17.10 5.66 9.43
C GLY A 203 -16.90 7.10 9.92
N ASN A 204 -17.56 7.45 11.03
CA ASN A 204 -17.53 8.81 11.58
C ASN A 204 -16.18 9.22 12.19
N LEU A 205 -15.28 8.27 12.44
CA LEU A 205 -13.94 8.53 12.97
C LEU A 205 -12.88 8.59 11.86
N ALA A 206 -13.20 8.11 10.65
CA ALA A 206 -12.25 8.05 9.55
C ALA A 206 -11.80 9.44 9.10
N GLY A 207 -10.50 9.55 8.84
CA GLY A 207 -9.93 10.72 8.18
C GLY A 207 -10.22 10.76 6.68
N PRO A 208 -9.88 11.88 6.00
CA PRO A 208 -9.91 11.96 4.54
C PRO A 208 -9.00 10.87 3.93
N ALA A 209 -9.42 10.26 2.81
CA ALA A 209 -8.68 9.17 2.16
C ALA A 209 -7.25 9.54 1.71
N THR A 210 -6.95 10.84 1.57
CA THR A 210 -5.61 11.36 1.25
C THR A 210 -4.68 11.42 2.47
N ILE A 211 -5.22 11.30 3.68
CA ILE A 211 -4.51 11.38 4.96
C ILE A 211 -4.56 10.05 5.70
N TRP A 212 -5.71 9.38 5.69
CA TRP A 212 -5.99 8.18 6.47
C TRP A 212 -6.55 7.05 5.60
N ASN A 213 -5.99 5.86 5.77
CA ASN A 213 -6.52 4.62 5.25
C ASN A 213 -6.97 3.75 6.43
N PRO A 214 -8.26 3.36 6.53
CA PRO A 214 -8.75 2.59 7.68
C PRO A 214 -8.04 1.25 7.93
N ASP A 215 -7.51 0.62 6.88
CA ASP A 215 -6.84 -0.69 6.98
C ASP A 215 -5.32 -0.57 7.22
N LYS A 216 -4.75 0.63 7.10
CA LYS A 216 -3.29 0.85 7.08
C LYS A 216 -2.78 1.99 7.95
N GLY A 217 -3.64 2.93 8.33
CA GLY A 217 -3.29 4.13 9.09
C GLY A 217 -2.97 5.35 8.23
N PHE A 218 -2.08 6.22 8.71
CA PHE A 218 -1.75 7.47 8.02
C PHE A 218 -0.93 7.23 6.75
N LEU A 219 -1.26 7.95 5.69
CA LEU A 219 -0.43 8.02 4.48
C LEU A 219 0.78 8.93 4.73
N VAL A 220 1.95 8.52 4.24
CA VAL A 220 3.14 9.39 4.23
C VAL A 220 2.88 10.59 3.30
N GLN A 221 2.84 11.79 3.87
CA GLN A 221 2.50 13.02 3.13
C GLN A 221 3.70 13.59 2.36
N SER A 222 4.93 13.37 2.84
CA SER A 222 6.14 13.91 2.21
C SER A 222 7.40 13.18 2.64
N THR A 223 8.29 12.88 1.71
CA THR A 223 9.66 12.40 2.01
C THR A 223 10.71 13.52 1.96
N THR A 224 10.32 14.72 1.49
CA THR A 224 11.18 15.91 1.44
C THR A 224 11.38 16.52 2.84
N PRO A 225 12.63 16.76 3.29
CA PRO A 225 12.92 17.25 4.64
C PRO A 225 12.24 18.56 5.04
N SER A 226 12.13 19.53 4.12
CA SER A 226 11.48 20.82 4.36
C SER A 226 9.96 20.71 4.65
N SER A 227 9.39 19.52 4.51
CA SER A 227 7.95 19.27 4.59
C SER A 227 7.58 18.16 5.56
N TYR A 228 8.50 17.75 6.44
CA TYR A 228 8.23 16.75 7.48
C TYR A 228 7.18 17.18 8.51
N SER A 229 6.86 18.48 8.61
CA SER A 229 5.73 18.94 9.43
C SER A 229 4.35 18.51 8.94
N ARG A 230 4.26 17.97 7.72
CA ARG A 230 3.01 17.41 7.17
C ARG A 230 2.79 15.94 7.56
N ASN A 231 3.82 15.27 8.07
CA ASN A 231 3.75 13.86 8.41
C ASN A 231 3.31 13.67 9.87
N PHE A 232 2.62 12.56 10.12
CA PHE A 232 2.33 12.10 11.48
C PHE A 232 3.61 11.62 12.19
N PRO A 233 3.76 11.79 13.50
CA PRO A 233 2.91 12.59 14.39
C PRO A 233 3.37 14.05 14.52
N THR A 234 2.45 14.94 14.91
CA THR A 234 2.77 16.29 15.39
C THR A 234 2.61 16.44 16.90
N THR A 235 1.93 15.48 17.54
CA THR A 235 1.74 15.40 18.99
C THR A 235 2.42 14.14 19.54
N GLY A 236 2.78 14.11 20.82
CA GLY A 236 3.34 12.91 21.43
C GLY A 236 3.15 12.86 22.93
N ALA A 237 3.29 11.66 23.49
CA ALA A 237 3.36 11.42 24.93
C ALA A 237 4.27 10.22 25.17
N ASN A 238 4.73 10.07 26.41
CA ASN A 238 5.61 8.96 26.77
C ASN A 238 4.93 7.61 26.50
N ASN A 239 5.66 6.71 25.85
CA ASN A 239 5.25 5.36 25.42
C ASN A 239 4.14 5.29 24.37
N LEU A 240 3.80 6.39 23.69
CA LEU A 240 3.07 6.30 22.43
C LEU A 240 3.96 5.70 21.35
N TYR A 241 3.37 4.91 20.46
CA TYR A 241 4.10 4.24 19.41
C TYR A 241 3.31 4.11 18.12
N PHE A 242 4.01 3.99 17.01
CA PHE A 242 3.40 3.71 15.70
C PHE A 242 4.30 2.79 14.90
N ASP A 243 3.74 2.09 13.92
CA ASP A 243 4.47 1.11 13.13
C ASP A 243 4.64 1.60 11.69
N LEU A 244 5.88 1.68 11.20
CA LEU A 244 6.20 2.00 9.81
C LEU A 244 5.89 0.80 8.91
N ASP A 245 5.02 0.93 7.90
CA ASP A 245 4.78 -0.11 6.89
C ASP A 245 5.77 0.03 5.72
N ILE A 246 6.74 -0.88 5.67
CA ILE A 246 7.84 -0.87 4.69
C ILE A 246 7.50 -1.75 3.49
N SER A 247 7.76 -1.23 2.28
CA SER A 247 7.64 -1.95 1.02
C SER A 247 8.92 -1.92 0.20
N GLY A 248 9.19 -2.99 -0.55
CA GLY A 248 10.35 -3.12 -1.44
C GLY A 248 11.64 -3.61 -0.78
N VAL A 249 11.66 -3.81 0.53
CA VAL A 249 12.79 -4.41 1.28
C VAL A 249 12.28 -5.09 2.54
N ASN A 250 13.04 -6.07 3.07
CA ASN A 250 12.78 -6.60 4.41
C ASN A 250 13.21 -5.56 5.46
N GLY A 251 12.24 -4.94 6.12
CA GLY A 251 12.46 -3.89 7.12
C GLY A 251 13.32 -4.34 8.31
N SER A 252 13.10 -5.56 8.78
CA SER A 252 13.82 -6.17 9.91
C SER A 252 15.26 -6.53 9.59
N ALA A 253 15.63 -6.59 8.32
CA ALA A 253 17.01 -6.79 7.89
C ALA A 253 17.84 -5.49 7.91
N LEU A 254 17.20 -4.33 8.10
CA LEU A 254 17.85 -3.04 8.22
C LEU A 254 18.23 -2.74 9.68
N THR A 255 19.27 -1.95 9.86
CA THR A 255 19.65 -1.38 11.16
C THR A 255 18.94 -0.04 11.35
N TRP A 256 18.31 0.13 12.52
CA TRP A 256 17.54 1.32 12.87
C TRP A 256 18.11 1.98 14.14
N PRO A 257 18.97 3.00 14.02
CA PRO A 257 19.54 3.69 15.17
C PRO A 257 18.50 4.57 15.88
N THR A 258 18.48 4.54 17.21
CA THR A 258 17.67 5.46 18.03
C THR A 258 17.96 6.92 17.72
N VAL A 259 16.93 7.77 17.77
CA VAL A 259 17.03 9.21 17.53
C VAL A 259 16.52 9.98 18.75
N SER A 260 17.36 10.84 19.32
CA SER A 260 16.99 11.71 20.45
C SER A 260 17.05 13.18 20.04
N GLN A 261 15.98 13.93 20.27
CA GLN A 261 15.87 15.37 20.00
C GLN A 261 15.08 16.04 21.11
N GLY A 262 15.58 17.15 21.64
CA GLY A 262 14.87 17.99 22.60
C GLY A 262 14.37 17.26 23.86
N GLY A 263 15.06 16.22 24.34
CA GLY A 263 14.64 15.45 25.51
C GLY A 263 13.62 14.34 25.23
N ILE A 264 13.26 14.11 23.97
CA ILE A 264 12.42 13.01 23.51
C ILE A 264 13.27 12.05 22.68
N THR A 265 13.01 10.76 22.80
CA THR A 265 13.73 9.69 22.10
C THR A 265 12.74 8.82 21.32
N ALA A 266 13.02 8.63 20.03
CA ALA A 266 12.34 7.67 19.17
C ALA A 266 13.20 6.41 19.05
N THR A 267 12.67 5.27 19.49
CA THR A 267 13.33 3.96 19.41
C THR A 267 12.63 3.10 18.38
N MET A 268 13.39 2.53 17.45
CA MET A 268 12.87 1.69 16.37
C MET A 268 13.14 0.21 16.64
N THR A 269 12.09 -0.58 16.66
CA THR A 269 12.15 -2.02 16.92
C THR A 269 11.35 -2.78 15.86
N PRO A 270 11.97 -3.71 15.11
CA PRO A 270 11.23 -4.58 14.20
C PRO A 270 10.19 -5.43 14.95
N LEU A 271 8.98 -5.56 14.39
CA LEU A 271 7.97 -6.43 14.98
C LEU A 271 8.30 -7.91 14.71
N PRO A 272 8.26 -8.81 15.73
CA PRO A 272 8.66 -10.21 15.57
C PRO A 272 7.87 -10.98 14.50
N TYR A 273 6.56 -10.74 14.40
CA TYR A 273 5.66 -11.47 13.50
C TYR A 273 5.35 -10.72 12.19
N HIS A 274 5.82 -9.48 12.08
CA HIS A 274 5.57 -8.61 10.95
C HIS A 274 6.88 -7.91 10.56
N PRO A 275 7.81 -8.59 9.87
CA PRO A 275 9.19 -8.11 9.68
C PRO A 275 9.31 -6.83 8.85
N ASN A 276 8.24 -6.43 8.14
CA ASN A 276 8.17 -5.17 7.40
C ASN A 276 7.52 -4.03 8.19
N TYR A 277 7.12 -4.29 9.44
CA TYR A 277 6.61 -3.28 10.36
C TYR A 277 7.67 -2.94 11.39
N ILE A 278 8.06 -1.67 11.44
CA ILE A 278 9.04 -1.17 12.41
C ILE A 278 8.34 -0.27 13.40
N ARG A 279 8.24 -0.72 14.65
CA ARG A 279 7.66 0.04 15.74
C ARG A 279 8.57 1.17 16.14
N VAL A 280 8.04 2.39 16.11
CA VAL A 280 8.65 3.60 16.64
C VAL A 280 8.00 3.92 17.97
N THR A 281 8.72 3.76 19.07
CA THR A 281 8.25 4.14 20.41
C THR A 281 8.86 5.47 20.81
N LEU A 282 8.01 6.43 21.20
CA LEU A 282 8.41 7.72 21.74
C LEU A 282 8.56 7.62 23.26
N THR A 283 9.72 7.98 23.80
CA THR A 283 9.96 8.12 25.23
C THR A 283 10.43 9.53 25.55
N GLY A 284 10.04 10.06 26.70
CA GLY A 284 10.33 11.44 27.05
C GLY A 284 9.81 11.80 28.44
N PRO A 285 9.63 13.10 28.73
CA PRO A 285 9.14 13.53 30.03
C PRO A 285 7.79 12.93 30.39
N VAL A 286 7.69 12.40 31.60
CA VAL A 286 6.50 11.71 32.11
C VAL A 286 6.40 11.92 33.62
N ALA A 287 5.17 11.90 34.14
CA ALA A 287 4.95 11.92 35.58
C ALA A 287 5.16 10.53 36.17
N THR A 288 5.83 10.46 37.32
CA THR A 288 5.95 9.22 38.09
C THR A 288 4.63 8.90 38.82
N ALA A 289 4.47 7.66 39.29
CA ALA A 289 3.30 7.26 40.08
C ALA A 289 3.06 8.14 41.32
N ALA A 290 4.15 8.58 41.99
CA ALA A 290 4.08 9.49 43.14
C ALA A 290 3.63 10.91 42.73
N GLN A 291 4.02 11.38 41.55
CA GLN A 291 3.59 12.68 41.03
C GLN A 291 2.12 12.64 40.60
N ILE A 292 1.68 11.55 39.99
CA ILE A 292 0.28 11.33 39.58
C ILE A 292 -0.67 11.43 40.79
N SER A 293 -0.32 10.78 41.90
CA SER A 293 -1.16 10.76 43.11
C SER A 293 -1.10 12.04 43.95
N SER A 294 -0.08 12.87 43.76
CA SER A 294 0.13 14.11 44.51
C SER A 294 -0.72 15.27 43.96
N ALA A 295 -1.17 16.15 44.86
CA ALA A 295 -1.74 17.46 44.50
C ALA A 295 -0.65 18.48 44.14
N THR A 296 0.58 18.29 44.65
CA THR A 296 1.76 19.12 44.40
C THR A 296 2.88 18.23 43.86
N PRO A 297 2.87 17.89 42.56
CA PRO A 297 3.76 16.91 41.95
C PRO A 297 5.24 17.34 41.86
N GLY A 298 5.54 18.61 42.16
CA GLY A 298 6.84 19.19 41.80
C GLY A 298 7.04 19.19 40.27
N SER A 299 8.27 19.32 39.82
CA SER A 299 8.58 19.51 38.40
C SER A 299 8.70 18.21 37.60
N VAL A 300 8.31 18.26 36.33
CA VAL A 300 8.67 17.27 35.29
C VAL A 300 9.55 17.96 34.26
N ALA A 301 10.50 17.22 33.67
CA ALA A 301 11.37 17.76 32.63
C ALA A 301 10.55 18.35 31.47
N THR A 302 11.06 19.41 30.85
CA THR A 302 10.39 20.08 29.74
C THR A 302 11.13 19.77 28.45
N PRO A 303 10.48 19.17 27.44
CA PRO A 303 11.15 18.93 26.18
C PRO A 303 11.36 20.26 25.44
N SER A 304 12.38 20.36 24.60
CA SER A 304 12.52 21.51 23.70
C SER A 304 11.70 21.20 22.45
N LEU A 305 10.65 21.97 22.16
CA LEU A 305 9.77 21.80 20.99
C LEU A 305 9.60 23.12 20.22
N PRO A 306 9.33 23.06 18.90
CA PRO A 306 9.15 21.86 18.09
C PRO A 306 10.46 21.18 17.68
N GLN A 307 10.43 19.87 17.44
CA GLN A 307 11.59 19.07 17.01
C GLN A 307 11.30 18.25 15.77
N THR A 308 12.29 18.20 14.87
CA THR A 308 12.21 17.34 13.68
C THR A 308 12.97 16.04 13.94
N PHE A 309 12.29 14.92 13.77
CA PHE A 309 12.86 13.59 13.85
C PHE A 309 13.05 13.06 12.43
N VAL A 310 14.17 12.37 12.19
CA VAL A 310 14.44 11.67 10.94
C VAL A 310 14.90 10.26 11.26
N LEU A 311 14.03 9.29 11.04
CA LEU A 311 14.27 7.87 11.26
C LEU A 311 14.91 7.31 9.99
N VAL A 312 16.03 6.61 10.13
CA VAL A 312 16.80 6.11 8.98
C VAL A 312 17.02 4.61 9.11
N GLY A 313 16.55 3.86 8.12
CA GLY A 313 16.82 2.44 7.99
C GLY A 313 18.07 2.21 7.14
N LYS A 314 19.09 1.56 7.70
CA LYS A 314 20.40 1.38 7.06
C LYS A 314 20.68 -0.07 6.70
N ASP A 315 21.37 -0.29 5.58
CA ASP A 315 21.84 -1.63 5.23
C ASP A 315 23.11 -2.02 6.01
N ARG A 316 23.62 -3.24 5.76
CA ARG A 316 24.84 -3.77 6.38
C ARG A 316 26.12 -2.98 6.06
N ARG A 317 26.09 -2.11 5.04
CA ARG A 317 27.19 -1.22 4.65
C ARG A 317 26.98 0.20 5.19
N ASN A 318 26.03 0.39 6.12
CA ASN A 318 25.67 1.66 6.72
C ASN A 318 25.12 2.68 5.70
N ARG A 319 24.63 2.23 4.55
CA ARG A 319 23.96 3.09 3.55
C ARG A 319 22.51 3.29 3.95
N GLU A 320 22.03 4.52 3.80
CA GLU A 320 20.65 4.89 4.10
C GLU A 320 19.72 4.38 3.00
N ILE A 321 18.82 3.45 3.35
CA ILE A 321 17.88 2.82 2.41
C ILE A 321 16.50 3.46 2.52
N LEU A 322 16.08 3.80 3.74
CA LEU A 322 14.78 4.39 4.03
C LEU A 322 14.93 5.61 4.93
N LYS A 323 14.05 6.59 4.73
CA LYS A 323 13.92 7.75 5.61
C LYS A 323 12.47 8.05 5.89
N TYR A 324 12.15 8.28 7.15
CA TYR A 324 10.89 8.84 7.58
C TYR A 324 11.14 10.03 8.49
N GLY A 325 10.55 11.18 8.17
CA GLY A 325 10.70 12.36 9.00
C GLY A 325 9.36 12.95 9.41
N PHE A 326 9.29 13.43 10.64
CA PHE A 326 8.11 14.09 11.21
C PHE A 326 8.55 15.22 12.14
N LYS A 327 7.62 16.14 12.46
CA LYS A 327 7.89 17.26 13.36
C LYS A 327 6.94 17.24 14.54
N LEU A 328 7.45 16.87 15.71
CA LEU A 328 6.72 17.01 16.97
C LEU A 328 6.63 18.49 17.34
N GLN A 329 5.41 18.91 17.68
CA GLN A 329 5.05 20.26 18.05
C GLN A 329 4.57 20.34 19.49
N HIS A 330 3.84 19.32 19.95
CA HIS A 330 3.29 19.27 21.30
C HIS A 330 3.63 17.95 22.00
N TRP A 331 3.86 18.03 23.30
CA TRP A 331 4.09 16.90 24.20
C TRP A 331 3.06 16.90 25.33
N PHE A 332 2.60 15.70 25.69
CA PHE A 332 1.58 15.51 26.70
C PHE A 332 2.09 14.66 27.87
N VAL A 333 1.80 15.12 29.08
CA VAL A 333 2.08 14.40 30.33
C VAL A 333 0.75 13.96 30.93
N ASN A 334 0.50 12.66 30.93
CA ASN A 334 -0.73 12.05 31.41
C ASN A 334 -0.72 11.88 32.94
N ARG A 335 -1.85 12.17 33.61
CA ARG A 335 -2.06 11.96 35.05
C ARG A 335 -2.69 10.59 35.36
N GLY A 336 -2.54 9.63 34.46
CA GLY A 336 -3.04 8.26 34.64
C GLY A 336 -4.56 8.18 34.81
N ASP A 337 -5.00 7.32 35.72
CA ASP A 337 -6.40 7.08 36.07
C ASP A 337 -6.95 8.05 37.13
N LYS A 338 -6.15 9.04 37.56
CA LYS A 338 -6.54 10.02 38.58
C LYS A 338 -7.68 10.91 38.07
N LYS A 339 -8.87 10.70 38.62
CA LYS A 339 -10.02 11.58 38.45
C LYS A 339 -10.00 12.71 39.46
N ASP A 340 -10.30 13.92 39.00
CA ASP A 340 -10.26 15.14 39.81
C ASP A 340 -11.06 16.28 39.14
N THR A 341 -11.16 17.42 39.81
CA THR A 341 -11.81 18.63 39.25
C THR A 341 -10.91 19.33 38.22
N PRO A 342 -11.48 20.15 37.31
CA PRO A 342 -10.69 20.95 36.37
C PRO A 342 -9.69 21.88 37.08
N ALA A 343 -10.07 22.47 38.21
CA ALA A 343 -9.20 23.34 39.00
C ALA A 343 -7.98 22.58 39.55
N ASN A 344 -8.19 21.36 40.05
CA ASN A 344 -7.12 20.53 40.58
C ASN A 344 -6.18 20.04 39.49
N HIS A 345 -6.70 19.64 38.32
CA HIS A 345 -5.84 19.29 37.18
C HIS A 345 -5.08 20.49 36.62
N SER A 346 -5.70 21.68 36.57
CA SER A 346 -5.03 22.92 36.18
C SER A 346 -3.88 23.27 37.12
N SER A 347 -4.11 23.16 38.43
CA SER A 347 -3.09 23.34 39.47
C SER A 347 -1.97 22.29 39.36
N TRP A 348 -2.34 21.03 39.13
CA TRP A 348 -1.39 19.94 38.94
C TRP A 348 -0.49 20.18 37.73
N CYS A 349 -1.06 20.53 36.57
CA CYS A 349 -0.30 20.84 35.35
C CYS A 349 0.65 22.03 35.54
N SER A 350 0.16 23.11 36.15
CA SER A 350 0.97 24.30 36.41
C SER A 350 2.14 24.00 37.36
N SER A 351 1.93 23.08 38.31
CA SER A 351 2.96 22.65 39.27
C SER A 351 4.08 21.81 38.66
N LEU A 352 3.85 21.17 37.50
CA LEU A 352 4.89 20.45 36.76
C LEU A 352 6.01 21.36 36.26
N GLY A 353 5.79 22.68 36.25
CA GLY A 353 6.78 23.67 35.83
C GLY A 353 6.95 23.73 34.31
N GLY A 354 7.83 24.62 33.84
CA GLY A 354 8.27 24.66 32.44
C GLY A 354 7.22 25.08 31.40
N GLY A 355 5.99 25.40 31.81
CA GLY A 355 4.90 25.83 30.91
C GLY A 355 3.83 24.77 30.63
N TYR A 356 3.86 23.61 31.30
CA TYR A 356 2.77 22.65 31.23
C TYR A 356 1.45 23.28 31.68
N ARG A 357 0.38 22.98 30.96
CA ARG A 357 -0.96 23.53 31.21
C ARG A 357 -2.03 22.49 30.99
N LEU A 358 -3.21 22.73 31.58
CA LEU A 358 -4.41 22.01 31.18
C LEU A 358 -4.68 22.26 29.68
N PRO A 359 -4.97 21.22 28.87
CA PRO A 359 -5.17 21.36 27.45
C PRO A 359 -6.42 22.16 27.14
N GLN A 360 -6.45 22.72 25.93
CA GLN A 360 -7.68 23.19 25.30
C GLN A 360 -8.32 22.03 24.52
N VAL A 361 -9.61 22.16 24.18
CA VAL A 361 -10.32 21.20 23.33
C VAL A 361 -9.56 20.94 22.03
N LYS A 362 -9.05 22.00 21.39
CA LYS A 362 -8.25 21.90 20.16
C LYS A 362 -6.92 21.14 20.28
N ASP A 363 -6.38 21.02 21.49
CA ASP A 363 -5.13 20.28 21.73
C ASP A 363 -5.40 18.76 21.73
N LEU A 364 -6.65 18.35 21.96
CA LEU A 364 -7.04 16.94 22.10
C LEU A 364 -7.84 16.43 20.89
N THR A 365 -8.73 17.22 20.31
CA THR A 365 -9.65 16.76 19.27
C THR A 365 -9.96 17.84 18.24
N ASN A 366 -10.29 17.43 17.01
CA ASN A 366 -10.89 18.28 15.99
C ASN A 366 -12.41 18.18 15.90
N ALA A 367 -13.06 17.50 16.84
CA ALA A 367 -14.51 17.48 16.94
C ALA A 367 -15.10 18.90 16.95
N THR A 368 -16.18 19.09 16.20
CA THR A 368 -16.85 20.38 16.07
C THR A 368 -18.17 20.41 16.84
N GLY A 369 -18.51 21.59 17.35
CA GLY A 369 -19.80 21.86 17.97
C GLY A 369 -20.05 23.35 18.12
N GLY A 370 -21.28 23.73 18.45
CA GLY A 370 -21.69 25.14 18.44
C GLY A 370 -21.09 26.01 19.56
N THR A 371 -20.43 25.41 20.56
CA THR A 371 -19.99 26.13 21.78
C THR A 371 -18.51 25.92 22.14
N TRP A 372 -17.75 25.18 21.32
CA TRP A 372 -16.31 24.98 21.50
C TRP A 372 -15.60 25.04 20.14
N THR A 373 -14.28 25.14 20.16
CA THR A 373 -13.44 25.11 18.95
C THR A 373 -12.45 23.95 19.05
N GLY A 374 -12.56 22.98 18.15
CA GLY A 374 -11.61 21.88 18.00
C GLY A 374 -10.36 22.27 17.18
N GLY A 375 -9.46 21.31 17.04
CA GLY A 375 -8.26 21.38 16.21
C GLY A 375 -8.58 21.48 14.71
N THR A 376 -7.55 21.82 13.92
CA THR A 376 -7.65 22.00 12.47
C THR A 376 -6.91 20.88 11.74
N PRO A 377 -7.46 20.28 10.66
CA PRO A 377 -8.77 20.58 10.08
C PRO A 377 -9.94 20.11 10.97
N PRO A 378 -11.06 20.86 11.01
CA PRO A 378 -12.23 20.49 11.79
C PRO A 378 -12.84 19.18 11.29
N SER A 379 -13.40 18.40 12.23
CA SER A 379 -14.18 17.20 11.93
C SER A 379 -15.40 17.52 11.08
N THR A 380 -15.63 16.68 10.09
CA THR A 380 -16.78 16.75 9.17
C THR A 380 -18.00 15.98 9.67
N THR A 381 -17.85 15.22 10.75
CA THR A 381 -18.88 14.32 11.30
C THR A 381 -19.45 14.82 12.63
N GLY A 382 -19.11 16.06 13.00
CA GLY A 382 -19.63 16.74 14.19
C GLY A 382 -18.78 16.46 15.43
N ASN A 383 -19.44 15.99 16.49
CA ASN A 383 -18.83 15.86 17.83
C ASN A 383 -18.02 14.57 18.01
N TYR A 384 -17.21 14.21 17.02
CA TYR A 384 -16.29 13.08 17.03
C TYR A 384 -15.01 13.51 16.32
N TYR A 385 -13.84 12.99 16.70
CA TYR A 385 -12.65 13.28 15.90
C TYR A 385 -12.77 12.66 14.50
N ASN A 386 -12.07 13.24 13.53
CA ASN A 386 -11.69 12.53 12.31
C ASN A 386 -10.18 12.40 12.29
N ARG A 387 -9.65 11.20 11.99
CA ARG A 387 -8.19 10.95 11.93
C ARG A 387 -7.49 11.97 11.05
N ASN A 388 -6.73 12.88 11.65
CA ASN A 388 -6.07 13.96 10.94
C ASN A 388 -4.75 14.32 11.61
N ILE A 389 -3.82 14.79 10.79
CA ILE A 389 -2.50 15.25 11.23
C ILE A 389 -2.62 16.73 11.62
N GLY A 390 -2.11 17.09 12.80
CA GLY A 390 -2.20 18.44 13.37
C GLY A 390 -3.51 18.75 14.10
N ALA A 391 -4.40 17.77 14.22
CA ALA A 391 -5.78 17.96 14.66
C ALA A 391 -6.02 17.78 16.18
N GLY A 392 -4.96 17.58 16.96
CA GLY A 392 -5.01 17.29 18.40
C GLY A 392 -4.60 15.85 18.73
N LEU A 393 -4.26 15.60 20.00
CA LEU A 393 -3.68 14.34 20.45
C LEU A 393 -4.56 13.13 20.12
N PHE A 394 -5.84 13.14 20.47
CA PHE A 394 -6.73 12.00 20.23
C PHE A 394 -7.10 11.88 18.75
N ALA A 395 -7.21 12.99 18.03
CA ALA A 395 -7.42 12.96 16.57
C ALA A 395 -6.21 12.35 15.81
N GLU A 396 -4.99 12.51 16.33
CA GLU A 396 -3.77 11.92 15.76
C GLU A 396 -3.50 10.49 16.24
N TRP A 397 -3.76 10.15 17.50
CA TRP A 397 -3.37 8.85 18.08
C TRP A 397 -4.53 7.86 18.25
N GLY A 398 -5.77 8.34 18.23
CA GLY A 398 -6.99 7.53 18.16
C GLY A 398 -7.42 7.09 19.55
N TYR A 399 -8.08 5.94 19.62
CA TYR A 399 -8.44 5.26 20.87
C TYR A 399 -7.21 5.04 21.79
N MET A 400 -7.05 5.89 22.80
CA MET A 400 -5.80 5.98 23.57
C MET A 400 -5.55 4.79 24.52
N TYR A 401 -6.61 4.05 24.88
CA TYR A 401 -6.53 2.94 25.83
C TYR A 401 -5.69 1.76 25.32
N ASP A 402 -5.56 1.60 24.00
CA ASP A 402 -4.73 0.55 23.39
C ASP A 402 -3.22 0.80 23.56
N TYR A 403 -2.83 2.03 23.88
CA TYR A 403 -1.45 2.36 24.27
C TYR A 403 -1.24 2.07 25.76
N THR A 404 -1.30 0.79 26.14
CA THR A 404 -1.26 0.34 27.54
C THR A 404 -0.11 0.93 28.36
N ALA A 405 1.08 1.06 27.75
CA ALA A 405 2.26 1.63 28.40
C ALA A 405 2.24 3.17 28.53
N ALA A 406 1.36 3.88 27.83
CA ALA A 406 1.18 5.33 27.94
C ALA A 406 0.23 5.73 29.08
N GLY A 407 -0.52 4.76 29.62
CA GLY A 407 -1.32 4.91 30.85
C GLY A 407 -2.59 5.74 30.70
N PHE A 408 -3.07 6.00 29.48
CA PHE A 408 -4.33 6.71 29.27
C PHE A 408 -5.51 5.80 29.61
N ALA A 409 -6.49 6.35 30.34
CA ALA A 409 -7.73 5.65 30.67
C ALA A 409 -8.77 5.90 29.57
N ASN A 410 -9.68 4.94 29.31
CA ASN A 410 -10.80 5.13 28.39
C ASN A 410 -11.92 5.98 29.02
N HIS A 411 -11.64 7.26 29.23
CA HIS A 411 -12.53 8.22 29.87
C HIS A 411 -12.40 9.61 29.23
N ASP A 412 -13.19 10.55 29.74
CA ASP A 412 -13.12 11.95 29.38
C ASP A 412 -11.92 12.61 30.08
N TYR A 413 -11.30 13.55 29.39
CA TYR A 413 -10.15 14.32 29.86
C TYR A 413 -10.50 15.80 29.90
N TRP A 414 -10.32 16.42 31.07
CA TRP A 414 -10.66 17.82 31.26
C TRP A 414 -9.86 18.76 30.37
N THR A 415 -10.53 19.82 29.94
CA THR A 415 -9.92 20.93 29.23
C THR A 415 -10.11 22.24 30.00
N ARG A 416 -9.34 23.25 29.63
CA ARG A 416 -9.43 24.59 30.20
C ARG A 416 -10.62 25.38 29.64
N ASP A 417 -11.14 25.01 28.48
CA ASP A 417 -12.22 25.74 27.84
C ASP A 417 -13.55 25.55 28.60
N THR A 418 -14.38 26.60 28.63
CA THR A 418 -15.65 26.62 29.34
C THR A 418 -16.77 27.17 28.46
N ASN A 419 -17.99 26.79 28.78
CA ASN A 419 -19.21 27.41 28.26
C ASN A 419 -20.13 27.76 29.43
N ARG A 420 -20.22 29.05 29.75
CA ARG A 420 -20.86 29.57 30.96
C ARG A 420 -20.21 28.96 32.20
N SER A 421 -20.96 28.17 32.98
CA SER A 421 -20.48 27.50 34.19
C SER A 421 -19.96 26.07 33.93
N ASN A 422 -20.10 25.57 32.70
CA ASN A 422 -19.69 24.21 32.38
C ASN A 422 -18.26 24.17 31.84
N HIS A 423 -17.51 23.15 32.24
CA HIS A 423 -16.21 22.82 31.67
C HIS A 423 -16.38 21.80 30.56
N PHE A 424 -15.50 21.86 29.56
CA PHE A 424 -15.45 20.84 28.51
C PHE A 424 -14.48 19.73 28.87
N ALA A 425 -14.86 18.50 28.56
CA ALA A 425 -14.00 17.33 28.61
C ALA A 425 -14.03 16.61 27.26
N VAL A 426 -12.94 15.92 26.93
CA VAL A 426 -12.80 15.21 25.65
C VAL A 426 -12.61 13.73 25.90
N ASN A 427 -13.46 12.91 25.30
CA ASN A 427 -13.37 11.47 25.37
C ASN A 427 -12.12 10.96 24.65
N SER A 428 -11.23 10.29 25.36
CA SER A 428 -9.98 9.72 24.82
C SER A 428 -10.17 8.56 23.84
N GLY A 429 -11.39 8.04 23.73
CA GLY A 429 -11.71 6.96 22.81
C GLY A 429 -12.30 7.40 21.47
N SER A 430 -13.09 8.47 21.46
CA SER A 430 -13.85 8.93 20.29
C SER A 430 -13.58 10.39 19.90
N GLY A 431 -12.86 11.13 20.76
CA GLY A 431 -12.64 12.57 20.61
C GLY A 431 -13.89 13.42 20.78
N SER A 432 -15.00 12.83 21.25
CA SER A 432 -16.23 13.56 21.50
C SER A 432 -16.06 14.52 22.68
N VAL A 433 -16.67 15.69 22.56
CA VAL A 433 -16.63 16.74 23.59
C VAL A 433 -17.91 16.68 24.40
N SER A 434 -17.77 16.53 25.72
CA SER A 434 -18.84 16.62 26.69
C SER A 434 -18.72 17.94 27.47
N SER A 435 -19.84 18.43 28.01
CA SER A 435 -19.85 19.58 28.90
C SER A 435 -20.55 19.22 30.19
N SER A 436 -19.89 19.47 31.31
CA SER A 436 -20.41 19.17 32.64
C SER A 436 -20.21 20.39 33.55
N ASN A 437 -21.10 20.55 34.52
CA ASN A 437 -20.98 21.58 35.54
C ASN A 437 -20.27 20.96 36.75
N PRO A 438 -18.97 21.20 36.95
CA PRO A 438 -18.30 20.77 38.16
C PRO A 438 -18.75 21.68 39.30
N SER A 439 -19.86 21.34 39.97
CA SER A 439 -20.09 21.90 41.30
C SER A 439 -19.02 21.31 42.23
N ASP A 440 -18.28 22.15 42.95
CA ASP A 440 -17.15 21.79 43.82
C ASP A 440 -17.43 20.67 44.86
N SER A 441 -18.69 20.28 45.05
CA SER A 441 -19.14 19.33 46.08
C SER A 441 -19.60 17.97 45.56
N ASP A 442 -19.67 17.71 44.25
CA ASP A 442 -20.22 16.45 43.71
C ASP A 442 -19.15 15.58 43.02
N PRO A 443 -18.70 14.47 43.66
CA PRO A 443 -17.70 13.57 43.10
C PRO A 443 -18.14 12.83 41.83
N SER A 444 -19.42 12.91 41.45
CA SER A 444 -19.93 12.38 40.17
C SER A 444 -19.44 13.17 38.94
N TYR A 445 -18.82 14.35 39.12
CA TYR A 445 -18.22 15.18 38.05
C TYR A 445 -16.69 15.21 38.13
N SER A 446 -16.07 14.04 38.25
CA SER A 446 -14.60 13.90 38.23
C SER A 446 -14.16 13.14 36.99
N ASP A 447 -13.27 13.76 36.21
CA ASP A 447 -12.70 13.20 34.97
C ASP A 447 -11.17 13.22 35.02
N ASN A 448 -10.54 12.59 34.03
CA ASN A 448 -9.10 12.39 33.96
C ASN A 448 -8.36 13.68 33.57
N GLY A 449 -7.06 13.71 33.89
CA GLY A 449 -6.18 14.85 33.62
C GLY A 449 -5.03 14.48 32.69
N VAL A 450 -4.72 15.39 31.77
CA VAL A 450 -3.50 15.38 30.97
C VAL A 450 -3.01 16.82 30.87
N CYS A 451 -1.70 17.02 30.78
CA CYS A 451 -1.10 18.34 30.59
C CYS A 451 -0.49 18.44 29.20
N ALA A 452 -0.70 19.56 28.53
CA ALA A 452 -0.11 19.88 27.24
C ALA A 452 1.11 20.80 27.41
N TYR A 453 2.07 20.67 26.49
CA TYR A 453 3.21 21.57 26.36
C TYR A 453 3.70 21.67 24.91
N PRO A 454 4.08 22.86 24.43
CA PRO A 454 3.70 24.17 24.96
C PRO A 454 2.18 24.44 24.91
#